data_AF-A0A2V9M319-F1
#
_entry.id   AF-A0A2V9M319-F1
#
_cell.length_a   1.000
_cell.length_b   1.000
_cell.length_c   1.000
_cell.angle_alpha   90.00
_cell.angle_beta   90.00
_cell.angle_gamma   90.00
#
_symmetry.space_group_name_H-M   'P 1'
#
loop_
_entity.id
_entity.type
_entity.pdbx_description
1 polymer ?
#
loop_
_entity_poly.entity_id
_entity_poly.type
_entity_poly.pdbx_seq_one_letter_code
_entity_poly.pdbx_strand_id
1 'polypeptide(L)'
;MGIDDVIQAMEGDSMKKNRRMQASAFICRGAVTPLLIFAFASRILVHAQTGGSGEPQVITSGRPLDLAADLLQGRYGKPVTYEDPIWMWGGDVEPNARGNALWPRDRSFSLPVETRLDQAQIDDAALLGKVLQAYHQQTDGPVFRIAQSRWGLHILPAQARNGAGQFVSVKSMLDAHIDVPVANRTPFGHFQAICAAVTDSVGIKLEPFSPSLNRLFAPNGIRPPKVLTDKDEEQISFAWGATGLIAREAVISLLDQSSTTLTWKVLCQAGEVSCVFSLMPIQLTVVGAGREMIKKSLSYDRCVKCPQLPK
;
A
#
# COMPACT_ATOMS: atom_id res chain seq x y z
N MET A 1 -46.65 15.53 67.52
CA MET A 1 -46.88 16.76 66.72
C MET A 1 -45.51 17.23 66.31
N GLY A 2 -45.03 16.97 65.09
CA GLY A 2 -45.49 17.50 63.80
C GLY A 2 -44.40 18.50 63.37
N ILE A 3 -43.50 18.16 62.43
CA ILE A 3 -43.64 18.37 60.97
C ILE A 3 -43.96 19.84 60.67
N ASP A 4 -42.96 20.61 60.23
CA ASP A 4 -43.00 21.51 59.07
C ASP A 4 -41.78 22.47 59.01
N ASP A 5 -41.08 22.39 57.89
CA ASP A 5 -40.42 23.43 57.08
C ASP A 5 -39.29 24.33 57.65
N VAL A 6 -38.03 24.33 57.16
CA VAL A 6 -37.45 24.40 55.79
C VAL A 6 -37.21 25.86 55.32
N ILE A 7 -35.92 26.24 55.33
CA ILE A 7 -35.17 27.01 54.29
C ILE A 7 -35.04 28.56 54.33
N GLN A 8 -33.83 28.99 53.87
CA GLN A 8 -33.33 30.27 53.30
C GLN A 8 -32.51 31.20 54.22
N ALA A 9 -31.17 31.37 54.05
CA ALA A 9 -30.36 31.95 52.95
C ALA A 9 -30.21 33.49 53.08
N MET A 10 -29.06 34.03 53.51
CA MET A 10 -27.97 34.72 52.74
C MET A 10 -27.75 36.09 53.42
N GLU A 11 -26.56 36.58 53.77
CA GLU A 11 -25.54 37.31 52.98
C GLU A 11 -24.28 37.45 53.87
N GLY A 12 -23.05 37.20 53.43
CA GLY A 12 -22.12 38.17 52.81
C GLY A 12 -20.69 37.83 53.30
N ASP A 13 -19.86 37.20 52.47
CA ASP A 13 -18.78 37.78 51.64
C ASP A 13 -17.51 38.17 52.42
N SER A 14 -16.40 37.44 52.19
CA SER A 14 -15.09 37.97 51.76
C SER A 14 -13.90 37.02 52.04
N MET A 15 -13.31 36.52 50.95
CA MET A 15 -11.86 36.34 50.69
C MET A 15 -10.93 35.56 51.68
N LYS A 16 -10.44 34.37 51.28
CA LYS A 16 -9.14 34.17 50.56
C LYS A 16 -8.61 32.72 50.61
N LYS A 17 -8.03 32.32 49.47
CA LYS A 17 -7.03 31.26 49.20
C LYS A 17 -7.50 29.79 49.09
N ASN A 18 -7.92 29.47 47.88
CA ASN A 18 -7.97 28.13 47.31
C ASN A 18 -6.59 27.79 46.67
N ARG A 19 -5.95 26.70 47.10
CA ARG A 19 -4.88 26.00 46.36
C ARG A 19 -5.34 24.54 46.24
N ARG A 20 -6.12 24.23 45.19
CA ARG A 20 -6.48 22.87 44.82
C ARG A 20 -5.56 22.41 43.69
N MET A 21 -4.91 21.27 43.90
CA MET A 21 -4.24 20.47 42.88
C MET A 21 -5.26 20.13 41.79
N GLN A 22 -4.95 20.52 40.54
CA GLN A 22 -5.64 19.98 39.37
C GLN A 22 -5.03 18.62 39.05
N ALA A 23 -5.79 17.56 39.28
CA ALA A 23 -5.58 16.27 38.63
C ALA A 23 -6.04 16.41 37.18
N SER A 24 -5.11 16.39 36.23
CA SER A 24 -5.42 16.31 34.81
C SER A 24 -5.91 14.91 34.49
N ALA A 25 -7.23 14.75 34.39
CA ALA A 25 -7.84 13.59 33.76
C ALA A 25 -7.60 13.67 32.25
N PHE A 26 -6.71 12.82 31.74
CA PHE A 26 -6.52 12.58 30.32
C PHE A 26 -7.74 11.79 29.81
N ILE A 27 -8.72 12.48 29.26
CA ILE A 27 -9.85 11.85 28.57
C ILE A 27 -9.37 11.45 27.18
N CYS A 28 -8.93 10.19 27.03
CA CYS A 28 -8.79 9.54 25.72
C CYS A 28 -10.18 9.38 25.10
N ARG A 29 -10.62 10.38 24.33
CA ARG A 29 -11.74 10.22 23.39
C ARG A 29 -11.27 9.33 22.25
N GLY A 30 -11.52 8.03 22.38
CA GLY A 30 -11.40 7.08 21.28
C GLY A 30 -12.39 7.45 20.18
N ALA A 31 -11.90 8.09 19.12
CA ALA A 31 -12.65 8.21 17.88
C ALA A 31 -12.76 6.81 17.25
N VAL A 32 -13.94 6.20 17.39
CA VAL A 32 -14.30 4.97 16.68
C VAL A 32 -14.39 5.34 15.20
N THR A 33 -13.27 5.23 14.50
CA THR A 33 -13.23 5.37 13.04
C THR A 33 -13.86 4.11 12.48
N PRO A 34 -14.97 4.18 11.71
CA PRO A 34 -15.56 2.99 11.11
C PRO A 34 -14.49 2.35 10.20
N LEU A 35 -14.13 1.11 10.52
CA LEU A 35 -13.22 0.30 9.72
C LEU A 35 -13.93 -0.02 8.40
N LEU A 36 -13.75 0.84 7.38
CA LEU A 36 -14.13 0.53 6.01
C LEU A 36 -13.25 -0.63 5.55
N ILE A 37 -13.77 -1.85 5.68
CA ILE A 37 -13.18 -3.04 5.07
C ILE A 37 -13.36 -2.87 3.55
N PHE A 38 -12.38 -2.26 2.89
CA PHE A 38 -12.25 -2.27 1.45
C PHE A 38 -11.96 -3.71 1.01
N ALA A 39 -13.02 -4.48 0.79
CA ALA A 39 -12.93 -5.73 0.07
C ALA A 39 -12.61 -5.40 -1.39
N PHE A 40 -11.32 -5.42 -1.73
CA PHE A 40 -10.82 -5.38 -3.11
C PHE A 40 -11.22 -6.67 -3.85
N ALA A 41 -12.51 -6.84 -4.09
CA ALA A 41 -13.00 -7.81 -5.05
C ALA A 41 -12.86 -7.19 -6.44
N SER A 42 -11.61 -7.04 -6.91
CA SER A 42 -11.37 -6.82 -8.32
C SER A 42 -12.05 -7.96 -9.07
N ARG A 43 -12.98 -7.67 -9.98
CA ARG A 43 -13.35 -8.62 -11.03
C ARG A 43 -12.12 -8.77 -11.92
N ILE A 44 -11.18 -9.57 -11.44
CA ILE A 44 -10.11 -10.10 -12.26
C ILE A 44 -10.78 -11.15 -13.14
N LEU A 45 -11.51 -10.70 -14.17
CA LEU A 45 -11.70 -11.51 -15.36
C LEU A 45 -10.36 -11.45 -16.11
N VAL A 46 -9.32 -12.03 -15.50
CA VAL A 46 -8.16 -12.45 -16.27
C VAL A 46 -8.66 -13.62 -17.08
N HIS A 47 -9.26 -13.32 -18.23
CA HIS A 47 -9.08 -14.17 -19.40
C HIS A 47 -7.61 -14.02 -19.80
N ALA A 48 -6.70 -14.50 -18.96
CA ALA A 48 -5.51 -15.14 -19.47
C ALA A 48 -6.07 -16.39 -20.13
N GLN A 49 -6.58 -16.23 -21.36
CA GLN A 49 -6.59 -17.34 -22.27
C GLN A 49 -5.17 -17.86 -22.21
N THR A 50 -5.01 -19.07 -21.69
CA THR A 50 -3.87 -19.92 -22.04
C THR A 50 -4.02 -20.16 -23.53
N GLY A 51 -3.80 -19.10 -24.32
CA GLY A 51 -3.78 -19.17 -25.76
C GLY A 51 -2.74 -20.21 -26.09
N GLY A 52 -3.05 -21.07 -27.05
CA GLY A 52 -2.03 -21.86 -27.71
C GLY A 52 -0.84 -20.96 -28.07
N SER A 53 0.32 -21.56 -28.28
CA SER A 53 1.66 -20.95 -28.39
C SER A 53 1.85 -19.77 -29.38
N GLY A 54 0.78 -19.20 -29.97
CA GLY A 54 0.79 -18.04 -30.87
C GLY A 54 0.04 -16.79 -30.37
N GLU A 55 -1.01 -16.87 -29.55
CA GLU A 55 -1.88 -15.68 -29.33
C GLU A 55 -1.29 -14.62 -28.37
N PRO A 56 -1.48 -13.31 -28.65
CA PRO A 56 -1.06 -12.24 -27.75
C PRO A 56 -1.76 -12.30 -26.39
N GLN A 57 -1.00 -12.14 -25.31
CA GLN A 57 -1.58 -12.04 -23.97
C GLN A 57 -2.15 -10.64 -23.75
N VAL A 58 -3.48 -10.52 -23.77
CA VAL A 58 -4.19 -9.25 -23.53
C VAL A 58 -4.47 -9.08 -22.05
N ILE A 59 -4.15 -7.89 -21.50
CA ILE A 59 -4.49 -7.49 -20.14
C ILE A 59 -5.61 -6.46 -20.21
N THR A 60 -6.77 -6.75 -19.60
CA THR A 60 -7.89 -5.82 -19.46
C THR A 60 -8.16 -5.54 -17.98
N SER A 61 -8.07 -4.27 -17.57
CA SER A 61 -8.36 -3.82 -16.20
C SER A 61 -8.37 -2.30 -16.12
N GLY A 62 -9.01 -1.72 -15.10
CA GLY A 62 -8.85 -0.31 -14.74
C GLY A 62 -7.41 0.08 -14.38
N ARG A 63 -6.58 -0.91 -14.00
CA ARG A 63 -5.15 -0.74 -13.70
C ARG A 63 -4.33 -1.83 -14.40
N PRO A 64 -4.22 -1.80 -15.74
CA PRO A 64 -3.63 -2.92 -16.47
C PRO A 64 -2.11 -3.04 -16.23
N LEU A 65 -1.42 -1.94 -15.93
CA LEU A 65 0.00 -1.98 -15.54
C LEU A 65 0.24 -2.55 -14.13
N ASP A 66 -0.74 -2.45 -13.21
CA ASP A 66 -0.69 -3.15 -11.92
C ASP A 66 -0.71 -4.67 -12.13
N LEU A 67 -1.61 -5.16 -12.98
CA LEU A 67 -1.66 -6.58 -13.34
C LEU A 67 -0.40 -7.03 -14.09
N ALA A 68 0.14 -6.18 -14.97
CA ALA A 68 1.41 -6.47 -15.65
C ALA A 68 2.56 -6.59 -14.64
N ALA A 69 2.62 -5.71 -13.64
CA ALA A 69 3.60 -5.81 -12.56
C ALA A 69 3.45 -7.14 -11.80
N ASP A 70 2.24 -7.56 -11.44
CA ASP A 70 2.01 -8.87 -10.80
C ASP A 70 2.47 -10.06 -11.64
N LEU A 71 2.21 -10.03 -12.95
CA LEU A 71 2.65 -11.09 -13.88
C LEU A 71 4.18 -11.17 -13.97
N LEU A 72 4.85 -10.02 -14.10
CA LEU A 72 6.32 -9.96 -14.14
C LEU A 72 6.92 -10.43 -12.81
N GLN A 73 6.40 -9.94 -11.68
CA GLN A 73 6.85 -10.37 -10.36
C GLN A 73 6.70 -11.88 -10.16
N GLY A 74 5.55 -12.43 -10.54
CA GLY A 74 5.30 -13.85 -10.38
C GLY A 74 6.16 -14.74 -11.27
N ARG A 75 6.63 -14.21 -12.40
CA ARG A 75 7.51 -14.93 -13.31
C ARG A 75 8.98 -14.88 -12.86
N TYR A 76 9.46 -13.72 -12.45
CA TYR A 76 10.89 -13.48 -12.24
C TYR A 76 11.31 -13.46 -10.78
N GLY A 77 10.36 -13.42 -9.85
CA GLY A 77 10.64 -13.37 -8.42
C GLY A 77 11.36 -12.10 -7.96
N LYS A 78 11.30 -11.02 -8.76
CA LYS A 78 11.86 -9.71 -8.44
C LYS A 78 10.74 -8.70 -8.18
N PRO A 79 10.88 -7.77 -7.21
CA PRO A 79 9.88 -6.72 -7.00
C PRO A 79 9.69 -5.85 -8.24
N VAL A 80 8.43 -5.68 -8.65
CA VAL A 80 7.98 -4.67 -9.61
C VAL A 80 6.83 -3.94 -8.95
N THR A 81 7.06 -2.69 -8.57
CA THR A 81 6.08 -1.92 -7.80
C THR A 81 5.23 -1.07 -8.74
N TYR A 82 4.02 -0.73 -8.32
CA TYR A 82 3.10 0.08 -9.12
C TYR A 82 2.51 1.21 -8.28
N GLU A 83 2.39 2.40 -8.88
CA GLU A 83 1.76 3.54 -8.25
C GLU A 83 0.79 4.22 -9.21
N ASP A 84 -0.44 4.42 -8.74
CA ASP A 84 -1.47 5.17 -9.44
C ASP A 84 -1.12 6.67 -9.48
N PRO A 85 -1.53 7.39 -10.55
CA PRO A 85 -1.77 8.81 -10.45
C PRO A 85 -3.05 9.08 -9.64
N ILE A 86 -3.24 10.34 -9.22
CA ILE A 86 -4.53 10.78 -8.69
C ILE A 86 -5.53 10.89 -9.84
N TRP A 87 -6.64 10.16 -9.75
CA TRP A 87 -7.67 10.11 -10.78
C TRP A 87 -8.63 11.30 -10.67
N MET A 88 -8.23 12.43 -11.27
CA MET A 88 -9.00 13.69 -11.20
C MET A 88 -10.03 13.86 -12.33
N TRP A 89 -9.77 13.32 -13.51
CA TRP A 89 -10.63 13.52 -14.67
C TRP A 89 -11.78 12.52 -14.71
N GLY A 90 -13.02 13.03 -14.81
CA GLY A 90 -14.23 12.19 -14.87
C GLY A 90 -14.25 11.19 -16.03
N GLY A 91 -13.53 11.46 -17.13
CA GLY A 91 -13.44 10.53 -18.26
C GLY A 91 -12.49 9.34 -18.04
N ASP A 92 -11.64 9.38 -17.02
CA ASP A 92 -10.74 8.26 -16.69
C ASP A 92 -11.36 7.29 -15.67
N VAL A 93 -12.57 7.57 -15.22
CA VAL A 93 -13.26 6.82 -14.16
C VAL A 93 -14.66 6.41 -14.61
N GLU A 94 -15.19 5.37 -13.99
CA GLU A 94 -16.53 4.85 -14.24
C GLU A 94 -17.13 4.29 -12.93
N PRO A 95 -18.47 4.25 -12.78
CA PRO A 95 -19.08 3.59 -11.65
C PRO A 95 -18.68 2.10 -11.60
N ASN A 96 -18.34 1.59 -10.42
CA ASN A 96 -18.10 0.17 -10.25
C ASN A 96 -19.38 -0.66 -10.55
N ALA A 97 -19.27 -1.98 -10.58
CA ALA A 97 -20.41 -2.86 -10.86
C ALA A 97 -21.61 -2.72 -9.91
N ARG A 98 -21.43 -2.10 -8.74
CA ARG A 98 -22.49 -1.82 -7.75
C ARG A 98 -23.03 -0.39 -7.84
N GLY A 99 -22.43 0.47 -8.67
CA GLY A 99 -22.78 1.89 -8.82
C GLY A 99 -22.50 2.75 -7.59
N ASN A 100 -21.80 2.24 -6.58
CA ASN A 100 -21.65 2.91 -5.28
C ASN A 100 -20.28 3.55 -5.04
N ALA A 101 -19.36 3.40 -5.99
CA ALA A 101 -18.05 4.06 -5.98
C ALA A 101 -17.56 4.23 -7.43
N LEU A 102 -16.68 5.21 -7.64
CA LEU A 102 -15.97 5.36 -8.90
C LEU A 102 -14.75 4.43 -8.92
N TRP A 103 -14.40 3.96 -10.10
CA TRP A 103 -13.28 3.07 -10.37
C TRP A 103 -12.54 3.55 -11.61
N PRO A 104 -11.20 3.37 -11.73
CA PRO A 104 -10.50 3.66 -12.97
C PRO A 104 -11.11 2.87 -14.12
N ARG A 105 -11.37 3.55 -15.24
CA ARG A 105 -11.95 2.95 -16.44
C ARG A 105 -11.07 1.82 -16.96
N ASP A 106 -11.69 0.69 -17.27
CA ASP A 106 -11.01 -0.46 -17.87
C ASP A 106 -10.27 -0.09 -19.17
N ARG A 107 -9.03 -0.56 -19.27
CA ARG A 107 -8.17 -0.42 -20.45
C ARG A 107 -7.56 -1.76 -20.80
N SER A 108 -7.38 -1.97 -22.09
CA SER A 108 -6.81 -3.19 -22.64
C SER A 108 -5.52 -2.90 -23.37
N PHE A 109 -4.49 -3.71 -23.15
CA PHE A 109 -3.31 -3.73 -24.02
C PHE A 109 -2.76 -5.15 -24.14
N SER A 110 -2.15 -5.43 -25.28
CA SER A 110 -1.45 -6.68 -25.53
C SER A 110 -0.02 -6.58 -25.05
N LEU A 111 0.42 -7.55 -24.26
CA LEU A 111 1.83 -7.70 -23.90
C LEU A 111 2.68 -8.02 -25.14
N PRO A 112 3.87 -7.41 -25.30
CA PRO A 112 4.81 -7.76 -26.37
C PRO A 112 5.14 -9.26 -26.40
N VAL A 113 5.36 -9.82 -27.58
CA VAL A 113 5.68 -11.26 -27.74
C VAL A 113 6.96 -11.63 -26.99
N GLU A 114 7.96 -10.75 -26.94
CA GLU A 114 9.19 -11.01 -26.17
C GLU A 114 8.98 -10.95 -24.64
N THR A 115 7.85 -10.41 -24.18
CA THR A 115 7.46 -10.43 -22.76
C THR A 115 6.65 -11.68 -22.40
N ARG A 116 6.47 -12.60 -23.36
CA ARG A 116 5.77 -13.86 -23.13
C ARG A 116 6.48 -14.68 -22.07
N LEU A 117 5.64 -15.38 -21.31
CA LEU A 117 5.98 -16.07 -20.07
C LEU A 117 6.90 -17.29 -20.26
N ASP A 118 7.41 -17.57 -21.46
CA ASP A 118 8.26 -18.72 -21.77
C ASP A 118 9.76 -18.38 -21.86
N GLN A 119 10.14 -17.10 -22.03
CA GLN A 119 11.55 -16.70 -22.14
C GLN A 119 12.14 -16.32 -20.76
N ALA A 120 13.30 -16.91 -20.44
CA ALA A 120 13.88 -16.90 -19.10
C ALA A 120 15.10 -15.96 -19.04
N GLN A 121 14.85 -14.71 -18.66
CA GLN A 121 15.66 -13.88 -17.75
C GLN A 121 15.19 -12.42 -17.86
N ILE A 122 14.84 -11.81 -16.74
CA ILE A 122 14.83 -10.35 -16.63
C ILE A 122 15.90 -9.94 -15.63
N ASP A 123 16.84 -9.16 -16.14
CA ASP A 123 17.48 -8.12 -15.34
C ASP A 123 17.26 -6.73 -15.95
N ASP A 124 16.22 -6.59 -16.77
CA ASP A 124 16.21 -5.55 -17.78
C ASP A 124 15.03 -4.59 -17.63
N ALA A 125 15.35 -3.38 -17.17
CA ALA A 125 14.47 -2.22 -17.31
C ALA A 125 14.00 -2.05 -18.76
N ALA A 126 14.75 -2.56 -19.75
CA ALA A 126 14.33 -2.59 -21.14
C ALA A 126 13.06 -3.43 -21.37
N LEU A 127 12.90 -4.57 -20.70
CA LEU A 127 11.69 -5.38 -20.88
C LEU A 127 10.46 -4.64 -20.33
N LEU A 128 10.56 -4.11 -19.12
CA LEU A 128 9.49 -3.29 -18.56
C LEU A 128 9.24 -2.05 -19.43
N GLY A 129 10.28 -1.49 -20.04
CA GLY A 129 10.20 -0.40 -21.02
C GLY A 129 9.34 -0.76 -22.22
N LYS A 130 9.49 -1.97 -22.78
CA LYS A 130 8.64 -2.47 -23.86
C LYS A 130 7.19 -2.65 -23.43
N VAL A 131 6.94 -3.14 -22.21
CA VAL A 131 5.58 -3.25 -21.65
C VAL A 131 4.93 -1.87 -21.56
N LEU A 132 5.63 -0.87 -21.01
CA LEU A 132 5.13 0.50 -20.93
C LEU A 132 4.88 1.12 -22.30
N GLN A 133 5.82 0.93 -23.24
CA GLN A 133 5.67 1.40 -24.61
C GLN A 133 4.41 0.81 -25.27
N ALA A 134 4.20 -0.51 -25.13
CA ALA A 134 3.01 -1.18 -25.64
C ALA A 134 1.73 -0.61 -25.02
N TYR A 135 1.73 -0.35 -23.70
CA TYR A 135 0.61 0.27 -23.02
C TYR A 135 0.33 1.71 -23.54
N HIS A 136 1.34 2.56 -23.69
CA HIS A 136 1.17 3.93 -24.19
C HIS A 136 0.72 3.99 -25.65
N GLN A 137 1.09 3.00 -26.47
CA GLN A 137 0.66 2.92 -27.87
C GLN A 137 -0.79 2.44 -28.04
N GLN A 138 -1.29 1.64 -27.08
CA GLN A 138 -2.58 0.96 -27.20
C GLN A 138 -3.68 1.57 -26.33
N THR A 139 -3.34 2.52 -25.45
CA THR A 139 -4.30 3.09 -24.50
C THR A 139 -4.24 4.60 -24.46
N ASP A 140 -5.33 5.23 -24.04
CA ASP A 140 -5.46 6.67 -23.86
C ASP A 140 -5.24 7.12 -22.41
N GLY A 141 -4.70 6.23 -21.57
CA GLY A 141 -4.61 6.40 -20.12
C GLY A 141 -3.47 7.32 -19.66
N PRO A 142 -3.17 7.34 -18.35
CA PRO A 142 -2.04 8.07 -17.81
C PRO A 142 -0.71 7.63 -18.44
N VAL A 143 0.25 8.54 -18.54
CA VAL A 143 1.62 8.24 -18.95
C VAL A 143 2.42 7.84 -17.73
N PHE A 144 3.18 6.77 -17.86
CA PHE A 144 4.01 6.19 -16.81
C PHE A 144 5.48 6.22 -17.22
N ARG A 145 6.36 6.13 -16.23
CA ARG A 145 7.81 5.97 -16.41
C ARG A 145 8.30 4.82 -15.54
N ILE A 146 9.50 4.35 -15.82
CA ILE A 146 10.20 3.38 -14.99
C ILE A 146 11.22 4.12 -14.14
N ALA A 147 11.32 3.73 -12.87
CA ALA A 147 12.49 3.98 -12.06
C ALA A 147 13.08 2.65 -11.60
N GLN A 148 14.39 2.64 -11.37
CA GLN A 148 15.10 1.51 -10.79
C GLN A 148 15.69 1.94 -9.47
N SER A 149 15.63 1.05 -8.49
CA SER A 149 16.33 1.18 -7.22
C SER A 149 17.02 -0.14 -6.87
N ARG A 150 17.69 -0.16 -5.72
CA ARG A 150 18.21 -1.40 -5.13
C ARG A 150 17.13 -2.40 -4.72
N TRP A 151 15.86 -1.99 -4.64
CA TRP A 151 14.75 -2.88 -4.31
C TRP A 151 14.18 -3.60 -5.54
N GLY A 152 14.26 -2.96 -6.71
CA GLY A 152 13.68 -3.51 -7.94
C GLY A 152 13.27 -2.42 -8.92
N LEU A 153 12.27 -2.73 -9.73
CA LEU A 153 11.72 -1.82 -10.73
C LEU A 153 10.43 -1.17 -10.21
N HIS A 154 10.19 0.08 -10.61
CA HIS A 154 9.03 0.86 -10.20
C HIS A 154 8.32 1.42 -11.41
N ILE A 155 7.03 1.14 -11.55
CA ILE A 155 6.12 1.77 -12.50
C ILE A 155 5.52 2.99 -11.81
N LEU A 156 5.90 4.19 -12.25
CA LEU A 156 5.56 5.45 -11.60
C LEU A 156 4.75 6.34 -12.55
N PRO A 157 3.76 7.10 -12.05
CA PRO A 157 3.03 8.05 -12.88
C PRO A 157 3.97 9.20 -13.29
N ALA A 158 3.83 9.65 -14.54
CA ALA A 158 4.61 10.75 -15.11
C ALA A 158 3.71 11.86 -15.65
N GLN A 159 2.59 11.50 -16.29
CA GLN A 159 1.53 12.44 -16.69
C GLN A 159 0.16 11.81 -16.46
N ALA A 160 -0.82 12.63 -16.08
CA ALA A 160 -2.21 12.22 -15.95
C ALA A 160 -3.13 13.38 -16.33
N ARG A 161 -4.40 13.10 -16.62
CA ARG A 161 -5.38 14.14 -16.92
C ARG A 161 -5.81 14.84 -15.63
N ASN A 162 -5.71 16.17 -15.61
CA ASN A 162 -6.26 16.99 -14.54
C ASN A 162 -7.80 17.05 -14.62
N GLY A 163 -8.46 17.78 -13.70
CA GLY A 163 -9.91 17.94 -13.71
C GLY A 163 -10.51 18.49 -15.02
N ALA A 164 -9.72 19.20 -15.83
CA ALA A 164 -10.11 19.73 -17.14
C ALA A 164 -9.85 18.75 -18.30
N GLY A 165 -9.35 17.54 -18.03
CA GLY A 165 -9.03 16.53 -19.05
C GLY A 165 -7.70 16.75 -19.78
N GLN A 166 -6.88 17.69 -19.33
CA GLN A 166 -5.58 18.00 -19.93
C GLN A 166 -4.49 17.15 -19.27
N PHE A 167 -3.60 16.56 -20.08
CA PHE A 167 -2.41 15.89 -19.55
C PHE A 167 -1.48 16.90 -18.89
N VAL A 168 -1.20 16.69 -17.61
CA VAL A 168 -0.25 17.47 -16.82
C VAL A 168 0.82 16.54 -16.25
N SER A 169 2.02 17.08 -16.01
CA SER A 169 3.06 16.33 -15.31
C SER A 169 2.62 16.06 -13.87
N VAL A 170 2.82 14.84 -13.41
CA VAL A 170 2.53 14.40 -12.05
C VAL A 170 3.75 13.70 -11.46
N LYS A 171 3.85 13.69 -10.14
CA LYS A 171 4.90 12.97 -9.39
C LYS A 171 4.27 11.85 -8.58
N SER A 172 5.04 10.80 -8.33
CA SER A 172 4.65 9.77 -7.36
C SER A 172 4.61 10.38 -5.95
N MET A 173 3.65 9.95 -5.13
CA MET A 173 3.58 10.36 -3.72
C MET A 173 4.81 9.92 -2.93
N LEU A 174 5.42 8.81 -3.33
CA LEU A 174 6.64 8.28 -2.70
C LEU A 174 7.91 9.00 -3.15
N ASP A 175 7.82 9.99 -4.03
CA ASP A 175 8.95 10.89 -4.35
C ASP A 175 9.02 12.10 -3.38
N ALA A 176 8.10 12.20 -2.41
CA ALA A 176 8.10 13.24 -1.37
C ALA A 176 9.28 13.09 -0.40
N HIS A 177 9.82 14.21 0.09
CA HIS A 177 10.79 14.19 1.18
C HIS A 177 10.04 14.13 2.51
N ILE A 178 10.43 13.21 3.39
CA ILE A 178 9.74 12.97 4.65
C ILE A 178 10.70 12.91 5.82
N ASP A 179 10.16 13.22 6.99
CA ASP A 179 10.80 13.04 8.29
C ASP A 179 9.95 12.11 9.15
N VAL A 180 10.52 10.96 9.49
CA VAL A 180 9.97 9.97 10.40
C VAL A 180 10.92 9.86 11.59
N PRO A 181 10.54 10.37 12.77
CA PRO A 181 11.37 10.29 13.97
C PRO A 181 11.69 8.84 14.33
N VAL A 182 12.93 8.62 14.77
CA VAL A 182 13.35 7.35 15.35
C VAL A 182 12.47 7.03 16.55
N ALA A 183 11.79 5.89 16.52
CA ALA A 183 11.09 5.37 17.69
C ALA A 183 11.08 3.84 17.66
N ASN A 184 10.74 3.22 18.79
CA ASN A 184 10.50 1.78 18.84
C ASN A 184 9.07 1.49 18.39
N ARG A 185 8.88 0.84 17.24
CA ARG A 185 7.56 0.46 16.71
C ARG A 185 7.61 -0.94 16.11
N THR A 186 6.44 -1.56 15.97
CA THR A 186 6.27 -2.76 15.13
C THR A 186 6.53 -2.41 13.65
N PRO A 187 6.80 -3.40 12.77
CA PRO A 187 6.92 -3.15 11.33
C PRO A 187 5.74 -2.37 10.74
N PHE A 188 4.51 -2.72 11.13
CA PHE A 188 3.31 -2.01 10.72
C PHE A 188 3.24 -0.59 11.30
N GLY A 189 3.66 -0.39 12.55
CA GLY A 189 3.74 0.95 13.15
C GLY A 189 4.72 1.88 12.41
N HIS A 190 5.86 1.36 11.94
CA HIS A 190 6.79 2.13 11.10
C HIS A 190 6.19 2.44 9.72
N PHE A 191 5.51 1.48 9.12
CA PHE A 191 4.82 1.69 7.85
C PHE A 191 3.71 2.76 7.95
N GLN A 192 2.95 2.76 9.05
CA GLN A 192 1.96 3.81 9.34
C GLN A 192 2.62 5.18 9.49
N ALA A 193 3.77 5.27 10.17
CA ALA A 193 4.51 6.52 10.33
C ALA A 193 5.01 7.08 9.00
N ILE A 194 5.48 6.22 8.08
CA ILE A 194 5.82 6.63 6.70
C ILE A 194 4.59 7.19 5.99
N CYS A 195 3.45 6.48 6.02
CA CYS A 195 2.24 6.93 5.34
C CYS A 195 1.72 8.28 5.87
N ALA A 196 1.81 8.49 7.19
CA ALA A 196 1.48 9.76 7.82
C ALA A 196 2.41 10.88 7.34
N ALA A 197 3.72 10.67 7.35
CA ALA A 197 4.69 11.68 6.90
C ALA A 197 4.53 12.02 5.41
N VAL A 198 4.21 11.03 4.55
CA VAL A 198 3.89 11.28 3.14
C VAL A 198 2.59 12.08 3.01
N THR A 199 1.57 11.74 3.79
CA THR A 199 0.30 12.48 3.80
C THR A 199 0.52 13.94 4.16
N ASP A 200 1.30 14.20 5.22
CA ASP A 200 1.63 15.56 5.66
C ASP A 200 2.43 16.33 4.61
N SER A 201 3.36 15.66 3.90
CA SER A 201 4.17 16.31 2.87
C SER A 201 3.41 16.59 1.56
N VAL A 202 2.48 15.71 1.16
CA VAL A 202 1.81 15.78 -0.15
C VAL A 202 0.43 16.42 -0.07
N GLY A 203 -0.21 16.42 1.11
CA GLY A 203 -1.57 16.91 1.32
C GLY A 203 -2.65 15.97 0.79
N ILE A 204 -2.30 14.72 0.46
CA ILE A 204 -3.20 13.67 -0.03
C ILE A 204 -3.14 12.52 0.96
N LYS A 205 -4.29 12.05 1.41
CA LYS A 205 -4.36 10.97 2.40
C LYS A 205 -3.78 9.68 1.83
N LEU A 206 -2.74 9.15 2.46
CA LEU A 206 -2.15 7.86 2.15
C LEU A 206 -2.43 6.89 3.29
N GLU A 207 -3.31 5.92 3.06
CA GLU A 207 -3.73 4.94 4.05
C GLU A 207 -2.85 3.68 3.99
N PRO A 208 -2.24 3.27 5.12
CA PRO A 208 -1.47 2.03 5.18
C PRO A 208 -2.40 0.82 5.17
N PHE A 209 -2.18 -0.11 4.24
CA PHE A 209 -2.92 -1.37 4.16
C PHE A 209 -1.98 -2.57 4.01
N SER A 210 -1.73 -3.28 5.10
CA SER A 210 -1.00 -4.55 5.05
C SER A 210 -1.40 -5.43 6.24
N PRO A 211 -2.51 -6.17 6.14
CA PRO A 211 -3.13 -6.87 7.27
C PRO A 211 -2.26 -7.99 7.88
N SER A 212 -1.13 -8.31 7.25
CA SER A 212 -0.20 -9.34 7.74
C SER A 212 1.25 -8.86 7.75
N LEU A 213 1.51 -7.54 7.71
CA LEU A 213 2.87 -7.01 7.61
C LEU A 213 3.76 -7.52 8.74
N ASN A 214 3.32 -7.39 9.99
CA ASN A 214 4.10 -7.82 11.15
C ASN A 214 4.55 -9.29 11.06
N ARG A 215 3.68 -10.16 10.54
CA ARG A 215 3.98 -11.58 10.36
C ARG A 215 4.92 -11.86 9.19
N LEU A 216 4.70 -11.19 8.06
CA LEU A 216 5.53 -11.34 6.85
C LEU A 216 6.93 -10.75 7.04
N PHE A 217 7.01 -9.63 7.75
CA PHE A 217 8.25 -8.94 8.03
C PHE A 217 9.16 -9.79 8.92
N ALA A 218 8.60 -10.46 9.92
CA ALA A 218 9.29 -11.30 10.89
C ALA A 218 10.62 -10.67 11.36
N PRO A 219 10.56 -9.49 12.02
CA PRO A 219 11.76 -8.83 12.49
C PRO A 219 12.49 -9.75 13.47
N ASN A 220 13.83 -9.74 13.42
CA ASN A 220 14.67 -10.63 14.23
C ASN A 220 14.41 -12.14 13.99
N GLY A 221 13.81 -12.52 12.86
CA GLY A 221 13.47 -13.90 12.54
C GLY A 221 12.30 -14.48 13.33
N ILE A 222 11.58 -13.65 14.10
CA ILE A 222 10.44 -14.08 14.91
C ILE A 222 9.17 -13.96 14.08
N ARG A 223 8.43 -15.06 13.95
CA ARG A 223 7.10 -15.06 13.33
C ARG A 223 6.04 -14.86 14.41
N PRO A 224 5.43 -13.67 14.52
CA PRO A 224 4.39 -13.46 15.50
C PRO A 224 3.11 -14.28 15.22
N PRO A 225 2.26 -14.50 16.25
CA PRO A 225 0.92 -15.05 16.07
C PRO A 225 0.05 -14.15 15.18
N LYS A 226 -1.11 -14.69 14.73
CA LYS A 226 -2.06 -13.91 13.90
C LYS A 226 -2.67 -12.73 14.66
N VAL A 227 -2.89 -12.89 15.96
CA VAL A 227 -3.41 -11.87 16.86
C VAL A 227 -2.28 -11.52 17.81
N LEU A 228 -1.86 -10.26 17.81
CA LEU A 228 -0.76 -9.79 18.65
C LEU A 228 -1.26 -9.49 20.06
N THR A 229 -0.47 -9.89 21.04
CA THR A 229 -0.54 -9.36 22.41
C THR A 229 0.50 -8.25 22.58
N ASP A 230 0.39 -7.43 23.63
CA ASP A 230 1.38 -6.39 23.94
C ASP A 230 2.81 -6.95 24.03
N LYS A 231 2.96 -8.17 24.55
CA LYS A 231 4.24 -8.88 24.63
C LYS A 231 4.76 -9.26 23.23
N ASP A 232 3.88 -9.68 22.32
CA ASP A 232 4.29 -9.96 20.94
C ASP A 232 4.72 -8.66 20.23
N GLU A 233 4.00 -7.56 20.45
CA GLU A 233 4.34 -6.25 19.90
C GLU A 233 5.71 -5.77 20.38
N GLU A 234 6.00 -5.90 21.68
CA GLU A 234 7.31 -5.58 22.24
C GLU A 234 8.43 -6.39 21.58
N GLN A 235 8.22 -7.70 21.39
CA GLN A 235 9.21 -8.60 20.80
C GLN A 235 9.53 -8.32 19.33
N ILE A 236 8.54 -7.85 18.56
CA ILE A 236 8.71 -7.53 17.14
C ILE A 236 9.00 -6.05 16.89
N SER A 237 9.00 -5.22 17.94
CA SER A 237 9.32 -3.81 17.81
C SER A 237 10.83 -3.59 17.68
N PHE A 238 11.20 -2.59 16.90
CA PHE A 238 12.60 -2.18 16.76
C PHE A 238 12.70 -0.67 16.55
N ALA A 239 13.85 -0.10 16.92
CA ALA A 239 14.15 1.30 16.70
C ALA A 239 14.44 1.56 15.22
N TRP A 240 13.64 2.42 14.60
CA TRP A 240 13.83 2.86 13.21
C TRP A 240 13.22 4.24 12.98
N GLY A 241 13.78 4.97 12.03
CA GLY A 241 13.33 6.28 11.55
C GLY A 241 14.03 6.65 10.24
N ALA A 242 13.61 7.76 9.63
CA ALA A 242 14.12 8.26 8.36
C ALA A 242 14.00 9.78 8.33
N THR A 243 15.10 10.52 8.26
CA THR A 243 15.09 12.00 8.30
C THR A 243 15.64 12.54 6.98
N GLY A 244 14.90 13.46 6.35
CA GLY A 244 15.25 14.08 5.08
C GLY A 244 15.32 13.12 3.89
N LEU A 245 14.72 11.93 4.00
CA LEU A 245 14.75 10.93 2.94
C LEU A 245 13.57 11.09 2.00
N ILE A 246 13.78 10.72 0.73
CA ILE A 246 12.68 10.44 -0.18
C ILE A 246 11.87 9.26 0.40
N ALA A 247 10.55 9.36 0.45
CA ALA A 247 9.68 8.38 1.07
C ALA A 247 9.88 6.97 0.50
N ARG A 248 10.13 6.83 -0.79
CA ARG A 248 10.53 5.57 -1.42
C ARG A 248 11.78 4.97 -0.79
N GLU A 249 12.83 5.75 -0.60
CA GLU A 249 14.06 5.28 0.04
C GLU A 249 13.84 4.95 1.51
N ALA A 250 12.97 5.68 2.21
CA ALA A 250 12.55 5.34 3.57
C ALA A 250 11.82 3.98 3.61
N VAL A 251 10.90 3.72 2.67
CA VAL A 251 10.22 2.42 2.53
C VAL A 251 11.25 1.33 2.28
N ILE A 252 12.15 1.51 1.30
CA ILE A 252 13.18 0.52 0.98
C ILE A 252 14.08 0.25 2.21
N SER A 253 14.50 1.30 2.94
CA SER A 253 15.28 1.17 4.17
C SER A 253 14.54 0.39 5.27
N LEU A 254 13.23 0.61 5.44
CA LEU A 254 12.42 -0.20 6.34
C LEU A 254 12.38 -1.66 5.88
N LEU A 255 12.13 -1.88 4.59
CA LEU A 255 12.02 -3.23 4.01
C LEU A 255 13.34 -4.00 4.05
N ASP A 256 14.51 -3.37 4.16
CA ASP A 256 15.77 -4.09 4.38
C ASP A 256 15.81 -4.94 5.65
N GLN A 257 15.05 -4.53 6.66
CA GLN A 257 14.96 -5.27 7.92
C GLN A 257 13.95 -6.43 7.84
N SER A 258 13.24 -6.58 6.72
CA SER A 258 12.27 -7.64 6.50
C SER A 258 12.94 -8.96 6.12
N SER A 259 12.53 -10.03 6.79
CA SER A 259 12.86 -11.42 6.44
C SER A 259 12.25 -11.87 5.11
N THR A 260 11.21 -11.18 4.62
CA THR A 260 10.53 -11.48 3.35
C THR A 260 10.81 -10.39 2.31
N THR A 261 11.06 -10.77 1.06
CA THR A 261 11.01 -9.85 -0.07
C THR A 261 9.57 -9.41 -0.31
N LEU A 262 9.30 -8.15 0.04
CA LEU A 262 8.02 -7.49 -0.15
C LEU A 262 8.02 -6.66 -1.43
N THR A 263 6.85 -6.44 -2.00
CA THR A 263 6.58 -5.46 -3.04
C THR A 263 5.54 -4.50 -2.54
N TRP A 264 5.27 -3.45 -3.31
CA TRP A 264 4.24 -2.49 -2.96
C TRP A 264 3.41 -1.98 -4.11
N LYS A 265 2.23 -1.49 -3.72
CA LYS A 265 1.27 -0.81 -4.59
C LYS A 265 0.78 0.45 -3.90
N VAL A 266 0.73 1.56 -4.61
CA VAL A 266 -0.01 2.77 -4.19
C VAL A 266 -1.21 2.88 -5.13
N LEU A 267 -2.41 2.64 -4.62
CA LEU A 267 -3.64 2.64 -5.41
C LEU A 267 -4.52 3.79 -4.96
N CYS A 268 -4.88 4.68 -5.87
CA CYS A 268 -5.68 5.86 -5.55
C CYS A 268 -7.15 5.62 -5.87
N GLN A 269 -8.02 6.07 -4.98
CA GLN A 269 -9.46 5.95 -5.13
C GLN A 269 -9.94 6.99 -6.15
N ALA A 270 -10.68 6.54 -7.16
CA ALA A 270 -11.22 7.41 -8.19
C ALA A 270 -12.25 8.38 -7.60
N GLY A 271 -12.14 9.66 -7.95
CA GLY A 271 -13.02 10.72 -7.46
C GLY A 271 -12.81 11.14 -6.00
N GLU A 272 -11.82 10.57 -5.32
CA GLU A 272 -11.44 10.95 -3.96
C GLU A 272 -9.97 11.40 -3.90
N VAL A 273 -9.63 12.17 -2.87
CA VAL A 273 -8.25 12.61 -2.59
C VAL A 273 -7.62 11.66 -1.57
N SER A 274 -7.73 10.36 -1.83
CA SER A 274 -7.25 9.28 -0.95
C SER A 274 -6.58 8.18 -1.77
N CYS A 275 -5.49 7.63 -1.23
CA CYS A 275 -4.79 6.49 -1.79
C CYS A 275 -4.50 5.47 -0.69
N VAL A 276 -4.38 4.21 -1.09
CA VAL A 276 -4.02 3.09 -0.24
C VAL A 276 -2.62 2.64 -0.60
N PHE A 277 -1.72 2.62 0.38
CA PHE A 277 -0.37 2.09 0.26
C PHE A 277 -0.36 0.67 0.81
N SER A 278 -0.09 -0.31 -0.05
CA SER A 278 -0.06 -1.72 0.32
C SER A 278 1.32 -2.33 0.24
N LEU A 279 1.76 -2.98 1.32
CA LEU A 279 2.95 -3.85 1.33
C LEU A 279 2.50 -5.31 1.29
N MET A 280 3.05 -6.09 0.35
CA MET A 280 2.63 -7.47 0.13
C MET A 280 3.81 -8.35 -0.31
N PRO A 281 3.77 -9.66 -0.06
CA PRO A 281 4.80 -10.56 -0.55
C PRO A 281 4.64 -10.80 -2.06
N ILE A 282 5.76 -11.01 -2.76
CA ILE A 282 5.75 -11.42 -4.16
C ILE A 282 4.96 -12.75 -4.29
N GLN A 283 4.08 -12.84 -5.28
CA GLN A 283 3.36 -14.07 -5.62
C GLN A 283 4.01 -14.75 -6.81
N LEU A 284 4.81 -15.78 -6.58
CA LEU A 284 5.45 -16.59 -7.62
C LEU A 284 4.43 -17.48 -8.34
N THR A 285 4.59 -17.66 -9.64
CA THR A 285 3.86 -18.68 -10.39
C THR A 285 4.78 -19.88 -10.58
N VAL A 286 4.42 -21.00 -9.96
CA VAL A 286 5.22 -22.24 -9.98
C VAL A 286 4.40 -23.39 -10.59
N VAL A 287 5.09 -24.36 -11.17
CA VAL A 287 4.47 -25.59 -11.68
C VAL A 287 4.25 -26.54 -10.51
N GLY A 288 2.99 -26.86 -10.21
CA GLY A 288 2.59 -27.82 -9.20
C GLY A 288 2.89 -29.27 -9.61
N ALA A 289 2.66 -30.20 -8.69
CA ALA A 289 2.95 -31.63 -8.92
C ALA A 289 2.12 -32.23 -10.07
N GLY A 290 0.90 -31.72 -10.31
CA GLY A 290 0.04 -32.12 -11.42
C GLY A 290 0.25 -31.30 -12.70
N ARG A 291 1.34 -30.52 -12.79
CA ARG A 291 1.64 -29.58 -13.88
C ARG A 291 0.70 -28.38 -14.00
N GLU A 292 -0.18 -28.17 -13.02
CA GLU A 292 -0.97 -26.95 -12.92
C GLU A 292 -0.10 -25.77 -12.49
N MET A 293 -0.41 -24.57 -12.97
CA MET A 293 0.26 -23.34 -12.53
C MET A 293 -0.38 -22.89 -11.21
N ILE A 294 0.38 -22.90 -10.12
CA ILE A 294 -0.08 -22.44 -8.80
C ILE A 294 0.62 -21.13 -8.40
N LYS A 295 -0.13 -20.26 -7.72
CA LYS A 295 0.44 -19.05 -7.10
C LYS A 295 0.98 -19.40 -5.71
N LYS A 296 2.26 -19.10 -5.47
CA LYS A 296 2.93 -19.29 -4.18
C LYS A 296 3.50 -17.97 -3.69
N SER A 297 3.08 -17.54 -2.51
CA SER A 297 3.66 -16.38 -1.85
C SER A 297 5.12 -16.66 -1.46
N LEU A 298 6.02 -15.76 -1.83
CA LEU A 298 7.37 -15.72 -1.29
C LEU A 298 7.30 -15.28 0.18
N SER A 299 7.99 -15.98 1.06
CA SER A 299 7.97 -15.68 2.50
C SER A 299 9.28 -16.15 3.13
N TYR A 300 9.88 -15.28 3.94
CA TYR A 300 11.12 -15.52 4.66
C TYR A 300 12.33 -15.89 3.80
N ASP A 301 12.31 -15.50 2.53
CA ASP A 301 13.36 -15.79 1.55
C ASP A 301 14.67 -15.03 1.81
N ARG A 302 14.62 -13.94 2.58
CA ARG A 302 15.80 -13.14 2.98
C ARG A 302 16.34 -13.53 4.34
N CYS A 303 15.74 -14.52 4.99
CA CYS A 303 16.03 -14.86 6.37
C CYS A 303 17.11 -15.94 6.48
N VAL A 304 18.17 -15.64 7.23
CA VAL A 304 19.29 -16.57 7.42
C VAL A 304 18.96 -17.68 8.44
N LYS A 305 18.08 -17.41 9.42
CA LYS A 305 17.72 -18.34 10.52
C LYS A 305 16.21 -18.46 10.72
N CYS A 306 15.45 -18.68 9.66
CA CYS A 306 13.99 -18.64 9.78
C CYS A 306 13.35 -19.93 10.31
N PRO A 307 12.23 -19.81 11.05
CA PRO A 307 11.40 -20.95 11.40
C PRO A 307 10.95 -21.69 10.14
N GLN A 308 10.84 -23.01 10.20
CA GLN A 308 10.31 -23.78 9.08
C GLN A 308 8.89 -23.29 8.75
N LEU A 309 8.65 -23.04 7.47
CA LEU A 309 7.29 -22.78 6.99
C LEU A 309 6.44 -24.03 7.25
N PRO A 310 5.20 -23.89 7.74
CA PRO A 310 4.27 -25.01 7.79
C PRO A 310 4.17 -25.62 6.39
N LYS A 311 4.28 -26.94 6.31
CA LYS A 311 4.04 -27.68 5.08
C LYS A 311 2.58 -27.56 4.66
#